data_AF-A0A9J6A285-F1
#
_entry.id   AF-A0A9J6A285-F1
#
_cell.length_a   1.000
_cell.length_b   1.000
_cell.length_c   1.000
_cell.angle_alpha   90.00
_cell.angle_beta   90.00
_cell.angle_gamma   90.00
#
_symmetry.space_group_name_H-M   'P 1'
#
loop_
_entity.id
_entity.type
_entity.pdbx_description
1 polymer ?
#
loop_
_entity_poly.entity_id
_entity_poly.type
_entity_poly.pdbx_seq_one_letter_code
_entity_poly.pdbx_strand_id
1 'polypeptide(L)'
;MPSGMSSLFPQLGKSASASENFPLNPMQKLQAHRYILLNCAIVTPFVELIILFNINLIISYSEFREYIKRSSRGRRPSPTEIERRVNKEFVDWFQKRIMNQDTIDTMSIDLKFLARGPSVNARRFTAYNINGSKFELWLEKKV
;
A
#
# COMPACT_ATOMS: atom_id res chain seq x y z
N MET A 1 2.74 -19.66 -17.16
CA MET A 1 2.86 -18.39 -16.42
C MET A 1 1.46 -17.99 -15.99
N PRO A 2 1.09 -17.94 -14.69
CA PRO A 2 -0.23 -17.47 -14.33
C PRO A 2 -0.29 -15.96 -14.60
N SER A 3 -1.02 -15.62 -15.66
CA SER A 3 -1.37 -14.29 -16.13
C SER A 3 -2.43 -13.62 -15.24
N GLY A 4 -2.21 -13.65 -13.92
CA GLY A 4 -3.07 -12.96 -12.96
C GLY A 4 -2.66 -11.50 -12.85
N MET A 5 -3.20 -10.62 -13.69
CA MET A 5 -3.16 -9.18 -13.41
C MET A 5 -3.93 -8.94 -12.12
N SER A 6 -3.29 -8.31 -11.14
CA SER A 6 -3.93 -7.93 -9.88
C SER A 6 -5.06 -6.93 -10.17
N SER A 7 -6.28 -7.25 -9.76
CA SER A 7 -7.45 -6.37 -9.89
C SER A 7 -7.54 -5.36 -8.75
N LEU A 8 -6.48 -5.20 -7.96
CA LEU A 8 -6.47 -4.34 -6.76
C LEU A 8 -6.72 -2.86 -7.06
N PHE A 9 -6.25 -2.39 -8.22
CA PHE A 9 -6.39 -1.00 -8.62
C PHE A 9 -7.14 -0.95 -9.95
N PRO A 10 -8.48 -1.05 -9.92
CA PRO A 10 -9.25 -0.88 -11.14
C PRO A 10 -8.95 0.50 -11.71
N GLN A 11 -8.82 0.59 -13.04
CA GLN A 11 -8.68 1.87 -13.68
C GLN A 11 -9.99 2.65 -13.51
N LEU A 12 -10.00 3.57 -12.56
CA LEU A 12 -11.07 4.54 -12.42
C LEU A 12 -10.82 5.62 -13.45
N GLY A 13 -11.72 5.83 -14.40
CA GLY A 13 -11.62 6.94 -15.35
C GLY A 13 -10.60 6.77 -16.48
N LYS A 14 -10.29 7.88 -17.15
CA LYS A 14 -9.47 7.93 -18.36
C LYS A 14 -8.66 9.21 -18.45
N SER A 15 -7.42 9.09 -18.93
CA SER A 15 -6.53 10.25 -19.12
C SER A 15 -7.07 11.17 -20.22
N ALA A 16 -7.10 12.46 -19.92
CA ALA A 16 -7.46 13.51 -20.88
C ALA A 16 -6.22 14.21 -21.47
N SER A 17 -5.02 13.86 -20.98
CA SER A 17 -3.74 14.39 -21.40
C SER A 17 -2.78 13.29 -21.82
N ALA A 18 -1.72 13.67 -22.54
CA ALA A 18 -0.55 12.81 -22.68
C ALA A 18 0.01 12.44 -21.31
N SER A 19 0.63 11.26 -21.23
CA SER A 19 1.25 10.76 -20.02
C SER A 19 2.76 10.92 -20.08
N GLU A 20 3.36 11.29 -18.97
CA GLU A 20 4.82 11.34 -18.84
C GLU A 20 5.28 10.31 -17.82
N ASN A 21 6.29 9.53 -18.17
CA ASN A 21 6.92 8.61 -17.24
C ASN A 21 8.02 9.35 -16.48
N PHE A 22 8.07 9.16 -15.17
CA PHE A 22 9.10 9.74 -14.32
C PHE A 22 9.52 8.73 -13.23
N PRO A 23 10.80 8.69 -12.86
CA PRO A 23 11.26 7.82 -11.78
C PRO A 23 10.86 8.40 -10.42
N LEU A 24 10.37 7.56 -9.52
CA LEU A 24 10.19 7.89 -8.11
C LEU A 24 11.54 7.80 -7.40
N ASN A 25 11.88 8.84 -6.64
CA ASN A 25 13.01 8.76 -5.72
C ASN A 25 12.68 7.78 -4.56
N PRO A 26 13.68 7.28 -3.81
CA PRO A 26 13.44 6.29 -2.75
C PRO A 26 12.44 6.74 -1.69
N MET A 27 12.43 8.04 -1.35
CA MET A 27 11.49 8.60 -0.37
C MET A 27 10.06 8.60 -0.93
N GLN A 28 9.86 9.06 -2.17
CA GLN A 28 8.56 9.06 -2.84
C GLN A 28 8.02 7.64 -2.99
N LYS A 29 8.89 6.68 -3.34
CA LYS A 29 8.53 5.27 -3.43
C LYS A 29 8.06 4.74 -2.07
N LEU A 30 8.81 5.02 -0.99
CA LEU A 30 8.44 4.61 0.36
C LEU A 30 7.13 5.26 0.83
N GLN A 31 6.94 6.55 0.55
CA GLN A 31 5.71 7.26 0.90
C GLN A 31 4.51 6.71 0.13
N ALA A 32 4.64 6.44 -1.17
CA ALA A 32 3.59 5.82 -1.97
C ALA A 32 3.25 4.41 -1.46
N HIS A 33 4.27 3.62 -1.09
CA HIS A 33 4.07 2.28 -0.53
C HIS A 33 3.34 2.32 0.81
N ARG A 34 3.78 3.20 1.74
CA ARG A 34 3.10 3.45 3.01
C ARG A 34 1.66 3.90 2.80
N TYR A 35 1.45 4.87 1.92
CA TYR A 35 0.12 5.41 1.64
C TYR A 35 -0.84 4.31 1.18
N ILE A 36 -0.43 3.50 0.20
CA ILE A 36 -1.25 2.37 -0.30
C ILE A 36 -1.54 1.35 0.80
N LEU A 37 -0.53 0.97 1.59
CA LEU A 37 -0.69 0.01 2.68
C LEU A 37 -1.56 0.52 3.84
N LEU A 38 -1.71 1.85 3.99
CA LEU A 38 -2.51 2.48 5.04
C LEU A 38 -3.88 3.00 4.57
N ASN A 39 -4.07 3.28 3.26
CA ASN A 39 -5.23 4.04 2.73
C ASN A 39 -5.95 3.39 1.54
N CYS A 40 -5.49 2.27 0.98
CA CYS A 40 -6.19 1.66 -0.15
C CYS A 40 -7.60 1.20 0.27
N ALA A 41 -8.63 1.37 -0.58
CA ALA A 41 -10.02 0.94 -0.33
C ALA A 41 -10.18 -0.58 -0.21
N ILE A 42 -9.35 -1.35 -0.93
CA ILE A 42 -9.15 -2.79 -0.71
C ILE A 42 -8.26 -3.05 0.53
N VAL A 43 -7.94 -2.00 1.29
CA VAL A 43 -7.28 -2.00 2.59
C VAL A 43 -8.16 -1.23 3.63
N THR A 44 -9.35 -0.73 3.25
CA THR A 44 -10.27 0.01 4.14
C THR A 44 -11.24 -0.88 4.95
N PRO A 45 -11.68 -2.06 4.45
CA PRO A 45 -12.17 -3.14 5.32
C PRO A 45 -11.12 -3.65 6.34
N PHE A 46 -9.90 -3.10 6.31
CA PHE A 46 -8.75 -3.58 7.07
C PHE A 46 -8.27 -2.58 8.13
N VAL A 47 -8.94 -1.43 8.26
CA VAL A 47 -8.68 -0.49 9.35
C VAL A 47 -9.85 -0.39 10.33
N GLU A 48 -11.14 -0.52 9.93
CA GLU A 48 -12.21 -0.26 10.92
C GLU A 48 -13.56 -1.00 10.92
N LEU A 49 -13.97 -1.85 9.96
CA LEU A 49 -15.29 -2.50 10.08
C LEU A 49 -15.36 -3.91 9.50
N ILE A 50 -15.92 -4.81 10.31
CA ILE A 50 -16.51 -6.13 9.99
C ILE A 50 -15.64 -7.35 10.33
N ILE A 51 -15.87 -7.82 11.56
CA ILE A 51 -16.01 -9.24 11.89
C ILE A 51 -16.87 -9.88 10.77
N LEU A 52 -16.24 -10.54 9.76
CA LEU A 52 -16.69 -11.82 9.16
C LEU A 52 -16.14 -12.25 7.78
N PHE A 53 -15.37 -11.50 6.97
CA PHE A 53 -15.13 -12.02 5.59
C PHE A 53 -13.77 -11.80 4.88
N ASN A 54 -12.66 -11.51 5.58
CA ASN A 54 -11.34 -11.67 4.97
C ASN A 54 -10.22 -11.92 5.99
N ILE A 55 -9.93 -13.21 6.23
CA ILE A 55 -9.08 -13.69 7.33
C ILE A 55 -7.59 -13.30 7.17
N ASN A 56 -7.08 -13.06 5.96
CA ASN A 56 -5.63 -13.04 5.72
C ASN A 56 -4.89 -11.75 6.14
N LEU A 57 -5.52 -10.57 6.15
CA LEU A 57 -4.82 -9.31 6.49
C LEU A 57 -5.16 -8.78 7.90
N ILE A 58 -6.30 -9.22 8.49
CA ILE A 58 -6.57 -9.05 9.93
C ILE A 58 -5.50 -9.79 10.76
N ILE A 59 -5.05 -10.95 10.26
CA ILE A 59 -3.89 -11.67 10.78
C ILE A 59 -2.64 -10.77 10.69
N SER A 60 -2.40 -10.09 9.57
CA SER A 60 -1.18 -9.28 9.39
C SER A 60 -1.09 -8.10 10.37
N TYR A 61 -2.15 -7.31 10.58
CA TYR A 61 -2.09 -6.18 11.51
C TYR A 61 -2.02 -6.63 12.98
N SER A 62 -2.76 -7.67 13.34
CA SER A 62 -2.69 -8.27 14.69
C SER A 62 -1.33 -8.92 14.94
N GLU A 63 -0.79 -9.67 13.98
CA GLU A 63 0.57 -10.21 14.03
C GLU A 63 1.63 -9.11 14.15
N PHE A 64 1.43 -7.96 13.48
CA PHE A 64 2.34 -6.83 13.62
C PHE A 64 2.26 -6.18 15.01
N ARG A 65 1.07 -6.04 15.58
CA ARG A 65 0.91 -5.58 16.97
C ARG A 65 1.54 -6.56 17.95
N GLU A 66 1.41 -7.86 17.72
CA GLU A 66 2.09 -8.91 18.50
C GLU A 66 3.61 -8.88 18.29
N TYR A 67 4.09 -8.61 17.08
CA TYR A 67 5.51 -8.38 16.81
C TYR A 67 6.05 -7.17 17.59
N ILE A 68 5.29 -6.07 17.64
CA ILE A 68 5.63 -4.91 18.46
C ILE A 68 5.69 -5.32 19.94
N LYS A 69 4.68 -6.02 20.47
CA LYS A 69 4.66 -6.47 21.87
C LYS A 69 5.83 -7.40 22.21
N ARG A 70 6.13 -8.39 21.36
CA ARG A 70 7.25 -9.32 21.55
C ARG A 70 8.60 -8.60 21.52
N SER A 71 8.77 -7.66 20.59
CA SER A 71 10.00 -6.87 20.50
C SER A 71 10.16 -5.85 21.63
N SER A 72 9.07 -5.47 22.31
CA SER A 72 9.07 -4.55 23.45
C SER A 72 9.43 -5.18 24.80
N ARG A 73 9.92 -6.44 24.84
CA ARG A 73 10.52 -7.11 26.03
C ARG A 73 9.69 -6.99 27.32
N GLY A 74 8.36 -7.11 27.22
CA GLY A 74 7.45 -7.09 28.38
C GLY A 74 6.94 -5.70 28.81
N ARG A 75 7.40 -4.62 28.16
CA ARG A 75 6.80 -3.28 28.34
C ARG A 75 5.58 -3.12 27.43
N ARG A 76 4.48 -2.57 27.96
CA ARG A 76 3.31 -2.17 27.15
C ARG A 76 3.64 -0.88 26.37
N PRO A 77 3.70 -0.89 25.04
CA PRO A 77 4.00 0.31 24.26
C PRO A 77 2.83 1.30 24.34
N SER A 78 3.13 2.59 24.38
CA SER A 78 2.10 3.63 24.34
C SER A 78 1.46 3.70 22.94
N PRO A 79 0.23 4.24 22.81
CA PRO A 79 -0.40 4.42 21.49
C PRO A 79 0.48 5.17 20.49
N THR A 80 1.14 6.24 20.93
CA THR A 80 2.07 7.04 20.12
C THR A 80 3.30 6.24 19.68
N GLU A 81 3.81 5.35 20.53
CA GLU A 81 4.93 4.48 20.21
C GLU A 81 4.53 3.42 19.19
N ILE A 82 3.32 2.85 19.31
CA ILE A 82 2.75 1.93 18.32
C ILE A 82 2.64 2.64 16.96
N GLU A 83 2.05 3.83 16.93
CA GLU A 83 1.90 4.61 15.70
C GLU A 83 3.25 4.94 15.04
N ARG A 84 4.24 5.34 15.84
CA ARG A 84 5.61 5.56 15.34
C ARG A 84 6.20 4.30 14.72
N ARG A 85 6.02 3.14 15.35
CA ARG A 85 6.55 1.86 14.86
C ARG A 85 5.79 1.34 13.65
N VAL A 86 4.48 1.56 13.55
CA VAL A 86 3.70 1.32 12.33
C VAL A 86 4.27 2.13 11.18
N ASN A 87 4.41 3.44 11.36
CA ASN A 87 4.96 4.31 10.32
C ASN A 87 6.39 3.93 9.91
N LYS A 88 7.22 3.47 10.86
CA LYS A 88 8.63 3.15 10.62
C LYS A 88 8.86 1.76 10.05
N GLU A 89 8.23 0.74 10.64
CA GLU A 89 8.62 -0.68 10.49
C GLU A 89 7.60 -1.51 9.69
N PHE A 90 6.37 -1.03 9.51
CA PHE A 90 5.30 -1.85 8.93
C PHE A 90 5.62 -2.32 7.50
N VAL A 91 6.17 -1.44 6.65
CA VAL A 91 6.50 -1.76 5.26
C VAL A 91 7.50 -2.93 5.19
N ASP A 92 8.60 -2.81 5.92
CA ASP A 92 9.66 -3.82 5.92
C ASP A 92 9.18 -5.13 6.53
N TRP A 93 8.41 -5.05 7.63
CA TRP A 93 7.84 -6.22 8.27
C TRP A 93 6.84 -6.94 7.35
N PHE A 94 5.95 -6.21 6.70
CA PHE A 94 4.94 -6.74 5.79
C PHE A 94 5.59 -7.43 4.59
N GLN A 95 6.59 -6.78 3.98
CA GLN A 95 7.34 -7.38 2.89
C GLN A 95 8.01 -8.69 3.31
N LYS A 96 8.71 -8.71 4.46
CA LYS A 96 9.36 -9.93 4.98
C LYS A 96 8.37 -11.04 5.29
N ARG A 97 7.21 -10.70 5.85
CA ARG A 97 6.16 -11.66 6.21
C ARG A 97 5.57 -12.34 4.98
N ILE A 98 5.25 -11.56 3.94
CA ILE A 98 4.61 -12.07 2.73
C ILE A 98 5.61 -12.79 1.80
N MET A 99 6.86 -12.32 1.75
CA MET A 99 7.90 -12.88 0.89
C MET A 99 8.70 -14.01 1.54
N ASN A 100 8.33 -14.45 2.74
CA ASN A 100 8.97 -15.60 3.38
C ASN A 100 8.69 -16.87 2.55
N GLN A 101 9.74 -17.64 2.27
CA GLN A 101 9.72 -18.86 1.46
C GLN A 101 8.69 -19.88 1.97
N ASP A 102 8.49 -19.97 3.29
CA ASP A 102 7.55 -20.93 3.90
C ASP A 102 6.07 -20.55 3.67
N THR A 103 5.80 -19.28 3.39
CA THR A 103 4.43 -18.77 3.25
C THR A 103 4.12 -18.21 1.86
N ILE A 104 5.13 -17.97 1.03
CA ILE A 104 4.96 -17.31 -0.27
C ILE A 104 3.97 -18.06 -1.14
N ASP A 105 4.00 -19.39 -1.19
CA ASP A 105 3.11 -20.16 -2.05
C ASP A 105 1.64 -20.14 -1.59
N THR A 106 1.41 -19.86 -0.31
CA THR A 106 0.07 -19.72 0.28
C THR A 106 -0.51 -18.31 0.17
N MET A 107 0.33 -17.29 -0.08
CA MET A 107 -0.12 -15.90 -0.17
C MET A 107 -0.79 -15.62 -1.51
N SER A 108 -1.88 -14.85 -1.47
CA SER A 108 -2.56 -14.39 -2.68
C SER A 108 -1.65 -13.55 -3.56
N ILE A 109 -1.93 -13.56 -4.87
CA ILE A 109 -1.20 -12.76 -5.86
C ILE A 109 -1.23 -11.27 -5.48
N ASP A 110 -2.38 -10.79 -5.01
CA ASP A 110 -2.59 -9.42 -4.56
C ASP A 110 -1.71 -9.05 -3.36
N LEU A 111 -1.60 -9.91 -2.34
CA LEU A 111 -0.70 -9.67 -1.21
C LEU A 111 0.76 -9.61 -1.64
N LYS A 112 1.17 -10.48 -2.58
CA LYS A 112 2.52 -10.43 -3.17
C LYS A 112 2.77 -9.12 -3.91
N PHE A 113 1.79 -8.60 -4.65
CA PHE A 113 1.90 -7.30 -5.30
C PHE A 113 2.01 -6.15 -4.29
N LEU A 114 1.18 -6.15 -3.24
CA LEU A 114 1.25 -5.15 -2.17
C LEU A 114 2.60 -5.19 -1.45
N ALA A 115 3.16 -6.38 -1.21
CA ALA A 115 4.44 -6.54 -0.54
C ALA A 115 5.64 -6.07 -1.39
N ARG A 116 5.55 -6.14 -2.73
CA ARG A 116 6.58 -5.60 -3.65
C ARG A 116 6.60 -4.08 -3.69
N GLY A 117 5.46 -3.45 -3.39
CA GLY A 117 5.31 -2.01 -3.47
C GLY A 117 5.25 -1.49 -4.92
N PRO A 118 5.18 -0.16 -5.08
CA PRO A 118 4.99 0.47 -6.37
C PRO A 118 6.22 0.34 -7.29
N SER A 119 5.98 0.42 -8.60
CA SER A 119 7.04 0.50 -9.61
C SER A 119 7.95 1.71 -9.37
N VAL A 120 9.22 1.58 -9.74
CA VAL A 120 10.18 2.69 -9.72
C VAL A 120 9.76 3.77 -10.73
N ASN A 121 9.19 3.36 -11.86
CA ASN A 121 8.71 4.28 -12.88
C ASN A 121 7.21 4.53 -12.66
N ALA A 122 6.87 5.78 -12.38
CA ALA A 122 5.49 6.24 -12.26
C ALA A 122 5.08 6.98 -13.53
N ARG A 123 3.77 7.03 -13.77
CA ARG A 123 3.17 7.76 -14.87
C ARG A 123 2.34 8.92 -14.30
N ARG A 124 2.61 10.14 -14.74
CA ARG A 124 1.82 11.33 -14.38
C ARG A 124 0.94 11.77 -15.53
N PHE A 125 -0.20 12.35 -15.19
CA PHE A 125 -1.15 12.96 -16.11
C PHE A 125 -1.44 14.37 -15.62
N THR A 126 -1.56 15.32 -16.55
CA THR A 126 -1.93 16.70 -16.22
C THR A 126 -3.45 16.89 -16.20
N ALA A 127 -4.19 16.02 -16.88
CA ALA A 127 -5.65 15.99 -16.85
C ALA A 127 -6.20 14.56 -16.84
N TYR A 128 -7.20 14.32 -16.00
CA TYR A 128 -7.77 12.99 -15.80
C TYR A 128 -9.29 13.07 -15.55
N ASN A 129 -10.06 12.24 -16.25
CA ASN A 129 -11.52 12.23 -16.15
C ASN A 129 -11.99 11.05 -15.28
N ILE A 130 -12.72 11.30 -14.20
CA ILE A 130 -13.33 10.29 -13.34
C ILE A 130 -14.82 10.58 -13.24
N ASN A 131 -15.68 9.60 -13.57
CA ASN A 131 -17.15 9.70 -13.47
C ASN A 131 -17.76 10.94 -14.15
N GLY A 132 -17.18 11.40 -15.27
CA GLY A 132 -17.63 12.58 -16.00
C GLY A 132 -17.06 13.92 -15.50
N SER A 133 -16.34 13.93 -14.38
CA SER A 133 -15.63 15.09 -13.86
C SER A 133 -14.16 15.11 -14.32
N LYS A 134 -13.67 16.27 -14.75
CA LYS A 134 -12.28 16.49 -15.17
C LYS A 134 -11.47 17.06 -14.02
N PHE A 135 -10.37 16.40 -13.69
CA PHE A 135 -9.39 16.84 -12.70
C PHE A 135 -8.12 17.28 -13.43
N GLU A 136 -7.69 18.51 -13.18
CA GLU A 136 -6.52 19.09 -13.83
C GLU A 136 -5.50 19.56 -12.79
N LEU A 137 -4.23 19.25 -13.03
CA LEU A 137 -3.11 19.78 -12.27
C LEU A 137 -2.68 21.11 -12.89
N TRP A 138 -2.95 22.21 -12.18
CA TRP A 138 -2.39 23.51 -12.50
C TRP A 138 -0.93 23.54 -12.05
N LEU A 139 -0.03 23.12 -12.94
CA LEU A 139 1.39 23.40 -12.78
C LEU A 139 1.59 24.86 -13.17
N GLU A 140 1.73 25.74 -12.17
CA GLU A 140 2.29 27.08 -12.39
C GLU A 140 3.65 26.89 -13.07
N LYS A 141 3.72 27.22 -14.36
CA LYS A 141 5.00 27.38 -15.04
C LYS A 141 5.65 28.57 -14.37
N LYS A 142 6.66 28.33 -13.53
CA LYS A 142 7.58 29.40 -13.15
C LYS A 142 8.17 29.95 -14.45
N VAL A 143 7.74 31.15 -14.81
CA VAL A 143 8.34 32.03 -15.81
C VAL A 143 9.68 32.51 -15.27
#